data_AF-A0A1F4CP52-F1
#
_entry.id   AF-A0A1F4CP52-F1
#
_cell.length_a   1.000
_cell.length_b   1.000
_cell.length_c   1.000
_cell.angle_alpha   90.00
_cell.angle_beta   90.00
_cell.angle_gamma   90.00
#
_symmetry.space_group_name_H-M   'P 1'
#
loop_
_entity.id
_entity.type
_entity.pdbx_description
1 polymer ?
#
loop_
_entity_poly.entity_id
_entity_poly.type
_entity_poly.pdbx_seq_one_letter_code
_entity_poly.pdbx_strand_id
1 'polypeptide(L)'
;MEPLSLRFIGWFYTLVPAAALATGGLILYMLYRSGGLARRYAEESVLNDLTLIGIWAAGLLGGIGVLQGKAWALWVLEFFCWVLCVLVLLSGTYRLLALHRAEGETPGKWVAAVAGVVFVALPILAFCGATIFTLRSDAARQALTG
;
A
#
# COMPACT_ATOMS: atom_id res chain seq x y z
N MET A 1 6.67 -19.35 16.49
CA MET A 1 5.65 -19.67 15.47
C MET A 1 5.64 -18.52 14.48
N GLU A 2 5.87 -18.78 13.20
CA GLU A 2 5.76 -17.75 12.17
C GLU A 2 4.27 -17.43 11.94
N PRO A 3 3.83 -16.17 11.98
CA PRO A 3 2.41 -15.83 11.83
C PRO A 3 1.93 -16.01 10.38
N LEU A 4 2.84 -15.91 9.39
CA LEU A 4 2.55 -16.06 7.96
C LEU A 4 3.67 -16.87 7.29
N SER A 5 3.34 -17.64 6.26
CA SER A 5 4.36 -18.34 5.47
C SER A 5 5.03 -17.40 4.46
N LEU A 6 6.34 -17.55 4.26
CA LEU A 6 7.11 -16.78 3.26
C LEU A 6 6.52 -16.89 1.85
N ARG A 7 6.04 -18.07 1.48
CA ARG A 7 5.41 -18.31 0.18
C ARG A 7 4.11 -17.51 0.02
N PHE A 8 3.30 -17.43 1.07
CA PHE A 8 2.09 -16.63 1.06
C PHE A 8 2.42 -15.13 0.96
N ILE A 9 3.40 -14.65 1.73
CA ILE A 9 3.89 -13.26 1.64
C ILE A 9 4.34 -12.96 0.21
N GLY A 10 5.19 -13.79 -0.38
CA GLY A 10 5.69 -13.60 -1.74
C GLY A 10 4.56 -13.47 -2.76
N TRP A 11 3.57 -14.36 -2.73
CA TRP A 11 2.42 -14.29 -3.64
C TRP A 11 1.53 -13.08 -3.38
N PHE A 12 1.23 -12.77 -2.12
CA PHE A 12 0.39 -11.63 -1.77
C PHE A 12 1.00 -10.32 -2.27
N TYR A 13 2.27 -10.07 -1.96
CA TYR A 13 2.98 -8.86 -2.40
C TYR A 13 3.39 -8.89 -3.88
N THR A 14 3.18 -9.99 -4.59
CA THR A 14 3.26 -9.99 -6.06
C THR A 14 1.91 -9.62 -6.67
N LEU A 15 0.83 -10.28 -6.25
CA LEU A 15 -0.47 -10.14 -6.87
C LEU A 15 -1.16 -8.81 -6.54
N VAL A 16 -1.13 -8.39 -5.28
CA VAL A 16 -1.83 -7.16 -4.85
C VAL A 16 -1.18 -5.92 -5.48
N PRO A 17 0.15 -5.75 -5.44
CA PRO A 17 0.78 -4.62 -6.13
C PRO A 17 0.68 -4.69 -7.66
N ALA A 18 0.74 -5.89 -8.26
CA ALA A 18 0.51 -6.03 -9.71
C ALA A 18 -0.90 -5.55 -10.09
N ALA A 19 -1.93 -5.94 -9.33
CA ALA A 19 -3.30 -5.48 -9.54
C ALA A 19 -3.40 -3.95 -9.37
N ALA A 20 -2.82 -3.39 -8.30
CA ALA A 20 -2.83 -1.96 -8.06
C ALA A 20 -2.17 -1.17 -9.20
N LEU A 21 -1.02 -1.63 -9.71
CA LEU A 21 -0.34 -1.03 -10.86
C LEU A 21 -1.13 -1.17 -12.15
N ALA A 22 -1.74 -2.33 -12.41
CA ALA A 22 -2.57 -2.54 -13.58
C ALA A 22 -3.81 -1.63 -13.57
N THR A 23 -4.50 -1.52 -12.44
CA THR A 23 -5.65 -0.62 -12.28
C THR A 23 -5.23 0.84 -12.40
N GLY A 24 -4.13 1.26 -11.76
CA GLY A 24 -3.60 2.62 -11.88
C GLY A 24 -3.22 2.98 -13.32
N GLY A 25 -2.52 2.06 -14.02
CA GLY A 25 -2.17 2.21 -15.42
C GLY A 25 -3.39 2.29 -16.33
N LEU A 26 -4.42 1.49 -16.07
CA LEU A 26 -5.68 1.52 -16.82
C LEU A 26 -6.40 2.88 -16.66
N ILE A 27 -6.47 3.40 -15.43
CA ILE A 27 -7.07 4.71 -15.14
C ILE A 27 -6.32 5.82 -15.89
N LEU A 28 -4.99 5.84 -15.80
CA LEU A 28 -4.17 6.82 -16.53
C LEU A 28 -4.34 6.71 -18.04
N TYR A 29 -4.40 5.50 -18.58
CA TYR A 29 -4.66 5.27 -20.00
C TYR A 29 -6.04 5.80 -20.44
N MET A 30 -7.08 5.57 -19.64
CA MET A 30 -8.42 6.12 -19.91
C MET A 30 -8.43 7.65 -19.88
N LEU A 31 -7.76 8.27 -18.90
CA LEU A 31 -7.62 9.74 -18.84
C LEU A 31 -6.81 10.30 -20.02
N TYR A 32 -5.82 9.56 -20.50
CA TYR A 32 -5.02 9.95 -21.66
C TYR A 32 -5.91 10.02 -22.90
N ARG A 33 -6.68 8.95 -23.10
CA ARG A 33 -7.57 8.82 -24.24
C ARG A 33 -8.70 9.85 -24.25
N SER A 34 -9.15 10.31 -23.08
CA SER A 34 -10.19 11.36 -22.96
C SER A 34 -9.64 12.79 -23.01
N GLY A 35 -8.31 12.98 -23.09
CA GLY A 35 -7.68 14.30 -23.04
C GLY A 35 -7.68 14.95 -21.64
N GLY A 36 -8.18 14.26 -20.61
CA GLY A 36 -8.28 14.77 -19.24
C GLY A 36 -6.95 14.80 -18.48
N LEU A 37 -5.90 14.20 -19.04
CA LEU A 37 -4.61 14.05 -18.37
C LEU A 37 -3.88 15.37 -18.14
N ALA A 38 -3.96 16.31 -19.10
CA ALA A 38 -3.36 17.64 -18.96
C ALA A 38 -4.02 18.46 -17.83
N ARG A 39 -5.35 18.35 -17.69
CA ARG A 39 -6.10 19.01 -16.62
C ARG A 39 -5.76 18.40 -15.26
N ARG A 40 -5.68 17.07 -15.18
CA ARG A 40 -5.30 16.38 -13.95
C ARG A 40 -3.89 16.75 -13.50
N TYR A 41 -2.91 16.80 -14.38
CA TYR A 41 -1.54 17.19 -14.02
C TYR A 41 -1.35 18.70 -13.79
N ALA A 42 -2.32 19.52 -14.16
CA ALA A 42 -2.38 20.91 -13.75
C ALA A 42 -2.94 21.07 -12.32
N GLU A 43 -3.82 20.17 -11.88
CA GLU A 43 -4.46 20.19 -10.55
C GLU A 43 -3.70 19.31 -9.50
N GLU A 44 -3.11 18.19 -9.93
CA GLU A 44 -2.32 17.24 -9.13
C GLU A 44 -0.87 17.16 -9.61
N SER A 45 0.04 16.90 -8.69
CA SER A 45 1.47 16.75 -9.00
C SER A 45 1.77 15.40 -9.65
N VAL A 46 2.35 15.40 -10.86
CA VAL A 46 2.91 14.22 -11.55
C VAL A 46 3.85 13.43 -10.64
N LEU A 47 4.59 14.13 -9.76
CA LEU A 47 5.50 13.48 -8.82
C LEU A 47 4.76 12.60 -7.82
N ASN A 48 3.53 12.95 -7.44
CA ASN A 48 2.73 12.13 -6.53
C ASN A 48 2.35 10.79 -7.19
N ASP A 49 1.87 10.81 -8.44
CA ASP A 49 1.52 9.61 -9.20
C ASP A 49 2.76 8.73 -9.44
N LEU A 50 3.89 9.33 -9.83
CA LEU A 50 5.16 8.59 -10.00
C LEU A 50 5.65 7.97 -8.69
N THR A 51 5.54 8.69 -7.58
CA THR A 51 5.91 8.18 -6.25
C THR A 51 5.04 6.99 -5.87
N LEU A 52 3.73 7.09 -6.08
CA LEU A 52 2.80 6.01 -5.78
C LEU A 52 3.09 4.77 -6.64
N ILE A 53 3.32 4.95 -7.94
CA ILE A 53 3.75 3.87 -8.85
C ILE A 53 5.05 3.23 -8.34
N GLY A 54 6.04 4.02 -7.96
CA GLY A 54 7.31 3.53 -7.42
C GLY A 54 7.13 2.70 -6.15
N ILE A 55 6.27 3.14 -5.24
CA ILE A 55 5.96 2.42 -3.99
C ILE A 55 5.31 1.07 -4.31
N TRP A 56 4.29 1.04 -5.17
CA TRP A 56 3.66 -0.22 -5.56
C TRP A 56 4.61 -1.15 -6.34
N ALA A 57 5.48 -0.59 -7.17
CA ALA A 57 6.53 -1.36 -7.85
C ALA A 57 7.53 -1.97 -6.85
N ALA A 58 7.89 -1.26 -5.77
CA ALA A 58 8.74 -1.80 -4.71
C ALA A 58 8.07 -3.01 -4.02
N GLY A 59 6.77 -2.91 -3.72
CA GLY A 59 5.99 -4.04 -3.19
C GLY A 59 6.02 -5.25 -4.12
N LEU A 60 5.78 -5.02 -5.42
CA LEU A 60 5.84 -6.07 -6.46
C LEU A 60 7.21 -6.74 -6.53
N LEU A 61 8.28 -5.95 -6.62
CA LEU A 61 9.65 -6.44 -6.69
C LEU A 61 10.04 -7.20 -5.43
N GLY A 62 9.63 -6.70 -4.25
CA GLY A 62 9.84 -7.39 -2.99
C GLY A 62 9.13 -8.74 -2.94
N GLY A 63 7.86 -8.82 -3.38
CA GLY A 63 7.13 -10.09 -3.48
C GLY A 63 7.82 -11.11 -4.40
N ILE A 64 8.24 -10.66 -5.59
CA ILE A 64 9.00 -11.48 -6.55
C ILE A 64 10.33 -11.94 -5.94
N GLY A 65 11.05 -11.03 -5.26
CA GLY A 65 12.32 -11.35 -4.62
C GLY A 65 12.19 -12.43 -3.54
N VAL A 66 11.10 -12.43 -2.76
CA VAL A 66 10.81 -13.50 -1.78
C VAL A 66 10.56 -14.83 -2.49
N LEU A 67 9.78 -14.83 -3.57
CA LEU A 67 9.53 -16.05 -4.36
C LEU A 67 10.80 -16.60 -5.02
N GLN A 68 11.77 -15.73 -5.32
CA GLN A 68 13.08 -16.08 -5.88
C GLN A 68 14.14 -16.42 -4.83
N GLY A 69 13.79 -16.42 -3.53
CA GLY A 69 14.73 -16.74 -2.47
C GLY A 69 15.81 -15.68 -2.25
N LYS A 70 15.55 -14.41 -2.56
CA LYS A 70 16.57 -13.35 -2.52
C LYS A 70 16.57 -12.59 -1.19
N ALA A 71 17.72 -12.51 -0.53
CA ALA A 71 17.90 -11.75 0.73
C ALA A 71 17.53 -10.26 0.62
N TRP A 72 17.71 -9.64 -0.56
CA TRP A 72 17.36 -8.22 -0.74
C TRP A 72 15.84 -7.97 -0.65
N ALA A 73 15.03 -9.01 -0.83
CA ALA A 73 13.58 -8.88 -0.76
C ALA A 73 13.09 -8.50 0.65
N LEU A 74 13.84 -8.89 1.68
CA LEU A 74 13.54 -8.58 3.09
C LEU A 74 13.42 -7.07 3.31
N TRP A 75 14.46 -6.32 2.95
CA TRP A 75 14.51 -4.88 3.20
C TRP A 75 13.55 -4.11 2.30
N VAL A 76 13.33 -4.56 1.06
CA VAL A 76 12.37 -3.94 0.13
C VAL A 76 10.94 -4.10 0.63
N LEU A 77 10.54 -5.30 1.05
CA LEU A 77 9.19 -5.55 1.60
C LEU A 77 8.97 -4.85 2.92
N GLU A 78 9.97 -4.85 3.80
CA GLU A 78 9.89 -4.14 5.06
C GLU A 78 9.70 -2.63 4.84
N PHE A 79 10.49 -2.04 3.95
CA PHE A 79 10.32 -0.64 3.55
C PHE A 79 8.92 -0.39 2.97
N PHE A 80 8.47 -1.22 2.03
CA PHE A 80 7.13 -1.10 1.45
C PHE A 80 6.03 -1.15 2.52
N CYS A 81 6.11 -2.07 3.47
CA CYS A 81 5.14 -2.18 4.56
C CYS A 81 5.12 -0.93 5.43
N TRP A 82 6.28 -0.38 5.80
CA TRP A 82 6.35 0.86 6.58
C TRP A 82 5.74 2.04 5.82
N VAL A 83 6.08 2.20 4.55
CA VAL A 83 5.52 3.25 3.70
C VAL A 83 4.01 3.10 3.59
N LEU A 84 3.52 1.88 3.39
CA LEU A 84 2.09 1.62 3.24
C LEU A 84 1.32 1.89 4.54
N CYS A 85 1.88 1.55 5.71
CA CYS A 85 1.34 1.95 7.01
C CYS A 85 1.21 3.47 7.12
N VAL A 86 2.27 4.22 6.79
CA VAL A 86 2.27 5.68 6.85
C VAL A 86 1.25 6.28 5.88
N LEU A 87 1.19 5.78 4.64
CA LEU A 87 0.23 6.24 3.64
C LEU A 87 -1.22 6.02 4.07
N VAL A 88 -1.52 4.86 4.65
CA VAL A 88 -2.86 4.54 5.16
C VAL A 88 -3.25 5.45 6.32
N LEU A 89 -2.34 5.68 7.26
CA LEU A 89 -2.57 6.57 8.39
C LEU A 89 -2.76 8.03 7.93
N LEU A 90 -1.91 8.52 7.03
CA LEU A 90 -2.04 9.87 6.47
C LEU A 90 -3.34 10.00 5.67
N SER A 91 -3.64 9.07 4.78
CA SER A 91 -4.87 9.10 3.97
C SER A 91 -6.12 9.08 4.84
N GLY A 92 -6.14 8.22 5.86
CA GLY A 92 -7.21 8.17 6.85
C GLY A 92 -7.36 9.50 7.61
N THR A 93 -6.26 10.06 8.08
CA THR A 93 -6.25 11.34 8.82
C THR A 93 -6.72 12.50 7.94
N TYR A 94 -6.25 12.59 6.69
CA TYR A 94 -6.68 13.63 5.75
C TYR A 94 -8.18 13.53 5.45
N ARG A 95 -8.71 12.33 5.24
CA ARG A 95 -10.16 12.12 5.01
C ARG A 95 -10.99 12.52 6.23
N LEU A 96 -10.53 12.17 7.43
CA LEU A 96 -11.18 12.57 8.67
C LEU A 96 -11.12 14.09 8.87
N LEU A 97 -9.98 14.72 8.66
CA LEU A 97 -9.84 16.18 8.78
C LEU A 97 -10.71 16.93 7.75
N ALA A 98 -10.79 16.43 6.52
CA ALA A 98 -11.66 17.00 5.50
C ALA A 98 -13.14 16.91 5.92
N LEU A 99 -13.54 15.77 6.49
CA LEU A 99 -14.91 15.58 6.97
C LEU A 99 -15.21 16.45 8.20
N HIS A 100 -14.27 16.55 9.14
CA HIS A 100 -14.42 17.38 10.35
C HIS A 100 -14.62 18.86 9.99
N ARG A 101 -13.92 19.34 8.97
CA ARG A 101 -14.12 20.71 8.45
C ARG A 101 -15.47 20.89 7.75
N ALA A 102 -16.07 19.81 7.24
CA ALA A 102 -17.38 19.80 6.60
C ALA A 102 -18.54 19.49 7.58
N GLU A 103 -18.27 19.24 8.86
CA GLU A 103 -19.27 18.84 9.87
C GLU A 103 -20.36 19.87 10.17
N GLY A 104 -20.29 21.07 9.59
CA GLY A 104 -21.40 22.03 9.63
C GLY A 104 -22.72 21.49 9.06
N GLU A 105 -22.70 20.43 8.24
CA GLU A 105 -23.90 20.00 7.47
C GLU A 105 -24.62 18.73 7.97
N THR A 106 -24.02 17.80 8.73
CA THR A 106 -24.76 16.61 9.21
C THR A 106 -24.18 15.96 10.50
N PRO A 107 -24.77 16.19 11.68
CA PRO A 107 -24.36 15.53 12.92
C PRO A 107 -24.77 14.04 12.90
N GLY A 108 -23.79 13.15 13.02
CA GLY A 108 -24.00 11.68 13.01
C GLY A 108 -23.11 10.90 12.03
N LYS A 109 -22.53 11.57 11.03
CA LYS A 109 -21.63 10.93 10.03
C LYS A 109 -20.18 10.74 10.49
N TRP A 110 -19.76 11.41 11.55
CA TRP A 110 -18.39 11.33 12.08
C TRP A 110 -18.00 9.91 12.51
N VAL A 111 -18.83 9.30 13.35
CA VAL A 111 -18.58 7.96 13.89
C VAL A 111 -18.53 6.93 12.75
N ALA A 112 -19.43 7.05 11.76
CA ALA A 112 -19.43 6.18 10.59
C ALA A 112 -18.18 6.37 9.71
N ALA A 113 -17.68 7.60 9.57
CA ALA A 113 -16.46 7.87 8.81
C ALA A 113 -15.20 7.39 9.53
N VAL A 114 -15.10 7.60 10.85
CA VAL A 114 -14.03 7.05 11.68
C VAL A 114 -14.05 5.53 11.62
N ALA A 115 -15.21 4.91 11.79
CA ALA A 115 -15.37 3.47 11.68
C ALA A 115 -14.93 2.97 10.29
N GLY A 116 -15.32 3.65 9.21
CA GLY A 116 -14.93 3.30 7.85
C GLY A 116 -13.41 3.38 7.62
N VAL A 117 -12.75 4.43 8.11
CA VAL A 117 -11.29 4.58 8.01
C VAL A 117 -10.59 3.49 8.83
N VAL A 118 -11.03 3.25 10.07
CA VAL A 118 -10.45 2.22 10.94
C VAL A 118 -10.65 0.82 10.34
N PHE A 119 -11.82 0.53 9.79
CA PHE A 119 -12.13 -0.78 9.21
C PHE A 119 -11.26 -1.12 7.99
N VAL A 120 -10.83 -0.10 7.24
CA VAL A 120 -9.88 -0.27 6.13
C VAL A 120 -8.44 -0.29 6.63
N ALA A 121 -8.07 0.61 7.54
CA ALA A 121 -6.69 0.76 7.98
C ALA A 121 -6.22 -0.42 8.84
N LEU A 122 -7.05 -0.88 9.76
CA LEU A 122 -6.70 -1.92 10.74
C LEU A 122 -6.23 -3.24 10.11
N PRO A 123 -6.94 -3.86 9.14
CA PRO A 123 -6.46 -5.09 8.51
C PRO A 123 -5.14 -4.89 7.76
N ILE A 124 -4.96 -3.73 7.13
CA ILE A 124 -3.72 -3.39 6.43
C ILE A 124 -2.55 -3.30 7.41
N LEU A 125 -2.73 -2.56 8.51
CA LEU A 125 -1.70 -2.40 9.55
C LEU A 125 -1.38 -3.74 10.23
N ALA A 126 -2.40 -4.55 10.53
CA ALA A 126 -2.20 -5.88 11.10
C ALA A 126 -1.41 -6.79 10.15
N PHE A 127 -1.74 -6.76 8.86
CA PHE A 127 -1.05 -7.56 7.85
C PHE A 127 0.40 -7.11 7.65
N CYS A 128 0.64 -5.80 7.49
CA CYS A 128 1.99 -5.24 7.42
C CYS A 128 2.81 -5.58 8.67
N GLY A 129 2.21 -5.51 9.87
CA GLY A 129 2.86 -5.90 11.12
C GLY A 129 3.25 -7.37 11.15
N ALA A 130 2.34 -8.28 10.77
CA ALA A 130 2.61 -9.71 10.69
C ALA A 130 3.70 -10.04 9.65
N THR A 131 3.69 -9.37 8.50
CA THR A 131 4.73 -9.49 7.48
C THR A 131 6.08 -9.05 8.02
N ILE A 132 6.19 -7.85 8.61
CA ILE A 132 7.45 -7.35 9.17
C ILE A 132 7.99 -8.30 10.25
N PHE A 133 7.11 -8.79 11.13
CA PHE A 133 7.50 -9.76 12.16
C PHE A 133 8.05 -11.06 11.55
N THR A 134 7.40 -11.56 10.49
CA THR A 134 7.86 -12.75 9.78
C THR A 134 9.21 -12.52 9.10
N LEU A 135 9.38 -11.40 8.38
CA LEU A 135 10.61 -11.07 7.66
C LEU A 135 11.81 -10.85 8.59
N ARG A 136 11.57 -10.40 9.83
CA ARG A 136 12.61 -10.23 10.85
C ARG A 136 12.98 -11.51 11.59
N SER A 137 12.25 -12.60 11.38
CA SER A 137 12.56 -13.89 12.02
C SER A 137 13.85 -14.50 11.48
N ASP A 138 14.56 -15.25 12.33
CA ASP A 138 15.78 -15.95 11.92
C ASP A 138 15.50 -17.02 10.84
N ALA A 139 14.31 -17.62 10.87
CA ALA A 139 13.86 -18.59 9.86
C ALA A 139 13.75 -17.95 8.47
N ALA A 140 13.13 -16.77 8.36
CA ALA A 140 13.03 -16.03 7.11
C ALA A 140 14.39 -15.56 6.58
N ARG A 141 15.29 -15.15 7.48
CA ARG A 141 16.67 -14.79 7.11
C ARG A 141 17.40 -16.00 6.54
N GLN A 142 17.41 -17.13 7.26
CA GLN A 142 18.06 -18.36 6.81
C GLN A 142 17.51 -18.86 5.47
N ALA A 143 16.19 -18.81 5.27
CA ALA A 143 15.54 -19.25 4.04
C ALA A 143 15.85 -18.38 2.81
N LEU A 144 16.32 -17.14 3.00
CA LEU A 144 16.59 -16.19 1.90
C LEU A 144 18.08 -15.83 1.76
N THR A 145 18.92 -16.19 2.74
CA THR A 145 20.38 -16.02 2.69
C THR A 145 21.15 -17.33 2.45
N GLY A 146 20.50 -18.48 2.64
CA GLY A 146 21.06 -19.82 2.34
C GLY A 146 20.81 -20.22 0.90
#